data_AF-A0A2V5JJ69-F1
#
_entry.id   AF-A0A2V5JJ69-F1
#
_cell.length_a   1.000
_cell.length_b   1.000
_cell.length_c   1.000
_cell.angle_alpha   90.00
_cell.angle_beta   90.00
_cell.angle_gamma   90.00
#
_symmetry.space_group_name_H-M   'P 1'
#
loop_
_entity.id
_entity.type
_entity.pdbx_description
1 polymer ?
#
loop_
_entity_poly.entity_id
_entity_poly.type
_entity_poly.pdbx_seq_one_letter_code
_entity_poly.pdbx_strand_id
1 'polypeptide(L)'
;MTAAKLFCAAVIALTACSRADVKVSGPLPQRGYIWQREWTPAVIGALAEADRTMDGVVLLGAEISFAAKKPEIARASIDWAAVKRQTDHCSVALRVAPFAGPFREDDATARAIVDLAKQILDEAHSHDVKIEEFQLDFDCAQNNLRDYRGWLRTLRGAVHPVRFVITTLPSWLDHPDFLALIREADSYVLQVHSIPISSTRVTLCDARLARQWISKAAKLGLPFSVALPTYHCSAGYGADGKLLSVAMDSVQPAWPPGTRILEFGADPDEIAALVNEWQQSRPPQLRELLWYRIPIATDMRNWRWVTLSAVMAGRSPEHKLNVLQEGENPIDLSIFNAGEADEQLNASVTATWTGTELTASDALSDWSVRSEHGRAIFNVTTSKSVRLPPGGTRKIGWLRFDRTTNLRTELSNQSEPLR
;
A
#
# COMPACT_ATOMS: atom_id res chain seq x y z
N MET A 1 -23.05 -71.08 46.32
CA MET A 1 -21.80 -70.64 45.65
C MET A 1 -21.98 -70.74 44.14
N THR A 2 -22.23 -69.63 43.45
CA THR A 2 -21.73 -69.36 42.10
C THR A 2 -22.04 -67.91 41.74
N ALA A 3 -21.00 -67.17 41.38
CA ALA A 3 -21.02 -65.74 41.12
C ALA A 3 -21.51 -65.42 39.70
N ALA A 4 -22.38 -64.42 39.57
CA ALA A 4 -22.75 -63.81 38.30
C ALA A 4 -21.85 -62.58 38.06
N LYS A 5 -21.13 -62.59 36.94
CA LYS A 5 -20.25 -61.49 36.50
C LYS A 5 -21.12 -60.38 35.89
N LEU A 6 -21.10 -59.18 36.46
CA LEU A 6 -21.58 -57.97 35.80
C LEU A 6 -20.51 -57.44 34.84
N PHE A 7 -20.92 -57.22 33.60
CA PHE A 7 -20.13 -56.59 32.53
C PHE A 7 -20.43 -55.08 32.55
N CYS A 8 -19.47 -54.26 32.97
CA CYS A 8 -19.56 -52.80 32.81
C CYS A 8 -19.01 -52.41 31.43
N ALA A 9 -19.89 -52.00 30.53
CA ALA A 9 -19.51 -51.32 29.30
C ALA A 9 -19.14 -49.86 29.61
N ALA A 10 -17.86 -49.51 29.48
CA ALA A 10 -17.39 -48.14 29.54
C ALA A 10 -17.58 -47.48 28.16
N VAL A 11 -18.51 -46.52 28.07
CA VAL A 11 -18.65 -45.65 26.89
C VAL A 11 -17.58 -44.57 26.99
N ILE A 12 -16.53 -44.70 26.16
CA ILE A 12 -15.54 -43.64 25.96
C ILE A 12 -16.14 -42.65 24.96
N ALA A 13 -16.61 -41.51 25.46
CA ALA A 13 -16.97 -40.37 24.63
C ALA A 13 -15.69 -39.72 24.08
N LEU A 14 -15.37 -39.98 22.81
CA LEU A 14 -14.36 -39.25 22.05
C LEU A 14 -14.90 -37.84 21.78
N THR A 15 -14.64 -36.89 22.67
CA THR A 15 -14.79 -35.47 22.38
C THR A 15 -13.71 -35.08 21.38
N ALA A 16 -14.11 -34.87 20.12
CA ALA A 16 -13.28 -34.22 19.12
C ALA A 16 -12.91 -32.81 19.62
N CYS A 17 -11.71 -32.66 20.15
CA CYS A 17 -11.12 -31.35 20.42
C CYS A 17 -10.90 -30.63 19.09
N SER A 18 -11.90 -29.86 18.64
CA SER A 18 -11.64 -28.72 17.77
C SER A 18 -10.71 -27.80 18.55
N ARG A 19 -9.39 -27.85 18.29
CA ARG A 19 -8.46 -26.83 18.79
C ARG A 19 -9.01 -25.49 18.30
N ALA A 20 -9.59 -24.70 19.20
CA ALA A 20 -9.94 -23.33 18.89
C ALA A 20 -8.65 -22.64 18.41
N ASP A 21 -8.70 -22.00 17.25
CA ASP A 21 -7.56 -21.26 16.72
C ASP A 21 -7.16 -20.22 17.76
N VAL A 22 -6.00 -20.40 18.39
CA VAL A 22 -5.49 -19.46 19.40
C VAL A 22 -5.34 -18.09 18.74
N LYS A 23 -5.93 -17.06 19.35
CA LYS A 23 -5.82 -15.67 18.92
C LYS A 23 -5.06 -14.87 19.96
N VAL A 24 -4.35 -13.85 19.49
CA VAL A 24 -3.64 -12.87 20.32
C VAL A 24 -4.10 -11.47 19.98
N SER A 25 -4.05 -10.59 20.98
CA SER A 25 -4.43 -9.18 20.89
C SER A 25 -3.29 -8.29 21.34
N GLY A 26 -3.42 -6.99 21.09
CA GLY A 26 -2.46 -5.95 21.44
C GLY A 26 -1.74 -5.40 20.21
N PRO A 27 -0.88 -4.38 20.41
CA PRO A 27 -0.15 -3.74 19.33
C PRO A 27 0.56 -4.75 18.43
N LEU A 28 0.51 -4.49 17.13
CA LEU A 28 1.19 -5.26 16.11
C LEU A 28 2.31 -4.36 15.58
N PRO A 29 3.59 -4.77 15.65
CA PRO A 29 4.68 -4.00 15.09
C PRO A 29 4.41 -3.61 13.63
N GLN A 30 4.78 -2.40 13.25
CA GLN A 30 4.54 -1.84 11.93
C GLN A 30 5.79 -1.15 11.41
N ARG A 31 6.34 -1.68 10.32
CA ARG A 31 7.46 -1.08 9.59
C ARG A 31 7.03 -0.57 8.22
N GLY A 32 7.85 0.26 7.61
CA GLY A 32 7.57 0.84 6.30
C GLY A 32 8.67 0.59 5.27
N TYR A 33 8.29 0.35 4.02
CA TYR A 33 9.25 0.29 2.92
C TYR A 33 9.62 1.70 2.43
N ILE A 34 10.92 2.00 2.36
CA ILE A 34 11.47 3.11 1.59
C ILE A 34 11.88 2.57 0.23
N TRP A 35 10.90 2.52 -0.69
CA TRP A 35 11.07 1.94 -2.01
C TRP A 35 11.50 2.98 -3.06
N GLN A 36 12.73 3.49 -2.92
CA GLN A 36 13.29 4.56 -3.75
C GLN A 36 14.70 4.22 -4.23
N ARG A 37 14.96 4.42 -5.53
CA ARG A 37 16.31 4.30 -6.11
C ARG A 37 17.17 5.52 -5.78
N GLU A 38 16.58 6.70 -5.77
CA GLU A 38 17.30 7.94 -5.55
C GLU A 38 16.93 8.55 -4.20
N TRP A 39 17.92 8.75 -3.32
CA TRP A 39 17.70 9.42 -2.05
C TRP A 39 17.79 10.93 -2.19
N THR A 40 16.62 11.55 -2.29
CA THR A 40 16.46 13.00 -2.31
C THR A 40 16.19 13.54 -0.91
N PRO A 41 16.22 14.87 -0.69
CA PRO A 41 15.80 15.46 0.58
C PRO A 41 14.38 15.06 1.01
N ALA A 42 13.47 14.78 0.07
CA ALA A 42 12.14 14.30 0.38
C ALA A 42 12.14 12.87 0.96
N VAL A 43 13.04 12.00 0.49
CA VAL A 43 13.24 10.64 1.03
C VAL A 43 13.80 10.71 2.45
N ILE A 44 14.80 11.57 2.66
CA ILE A 44 15.39 11.81 3.99
C ILE A 44 14.33 12.37 4.96
N GLY A 45 13.46 13.28 4.49
CA GLY A 45 12.34 13.78 5.28
C GLY A 45 11.34 12.68 5.66
N ALA A 46 11.04 11.76 4.73
CA ALA A 46 10.16 10.63 4.99
C ALA A 46 10.77 9.62 5.97
N LEU A 47 12.09 9.40 5.93
CA LEU A 47 12.80 8.56 6.90
C LEU A 47 12.65 9.14 8.32
N ALA A 48 12.84 10.45 8.49
CA ALA A 48 12.69 11.10 9.78
C ALA A 48 11.24 11.04 10.33
N GLU A 49 10.23 11.03 9.47
CA GLU A 49 8.84 10.83 9.87
C GLU A 49 8.56 9.36 10.23
N ALA A 50 9.12 8.41 9.47
CA ALA A 50 9.00 6.99 9.77
C ALA A 50 9.60 6.65 11.14
N ASP A 51 10.76 7.18 11.49
CA ASP A 51 11.39 6.95 12.80
C ASP A 51 10.54 7.43 13.99
N ARG A 52 9.73 8.48 13.79
CA ARG A 52 8.79 8.98 14.81
C ARG A 52 7.54 8.13 14.97
N THR A 53 7.14 7.38 13.95
CA THR A 53 5.77 6.84 13.82
C THR A 53 5.72 5.32 13.66
N MET A 54 6.81 4.69 13.26
CA MET A 54 6.91 3.26 12.93
C MET A 54 7.98 2.57 13.77
N ASP A 55 7.93 1.23 13.81
CA ASP A 55 8.90 0.38 14.51
C ASP A 55 10.18 0.13 13.69
N GLY A 56 10.37 0.86 12.58
CA GLY A 56 11.55 0.75 11.70
C GLY A 56 11.21 0.79 10.21
N VAL A 57 12.25 0.66 9.40
CA VAL A 57 12.16 0.78 7.93
C VAL A 57 12.87 -0.35 7.20
N VAL A 58 12.39 -0.64 5.99
CA VAL A 58 13.06 -1.53 5.04
C VAL A 58 13.45 -0.72 3.80
N LEU A 59 14.75 -0.54 3.59
CA LEU A 59 15.30 0.25 2.49
C LEU A 59 15.40 -0.59 1.22
N LEU A 60 15.03 -0.05 0.07
CA LEU A 60 15.42 -0.65 -1.20
C LEU A 60 16.94 -0.51 -1.37
N GLY A 61 17.68 -1.61 -1.34
CA GLY A 61 19.13 -1.63 -1.55
C GLY A 61 19.51 -1.63 -3.03
N ALA A 62 18.87 -2.51 -3.80
CA ALA A 62 19.06 -2.60 -5.23
C ALA A 62 17.93 -3.36 -5.91
N GLU A 63 17.93 -3.29 -7.24
CA GLU A 63 17.06 -4.08 -8.11
C GLU A 63 17.90 -4.81 -9.17
N ILE A 64 17.52 -6.05 -9.46
CA ILE A 64 18.04 -6.85 -10.56
C ILE A 64 16.93 -7.00 -11.59
N SER A 65 17.13 -6.47 -12.80
CA SER A 65 16.31 -6.76 -13.98
C SER A 65 17.03 -7.74 -14.91
N PHE A 66 16.32 -8.28 -15.90
CA PHE A 66 16.89 -9.20 -16.88
C PHE A 66 16.71 -8.67 -18.31
N ALA A 67 17.77 -8.10 -18.88
CA ALA A 67 17.82 -7.75 -20.30
C ALA A 67 18.57 -8.85 -21.08
N ALA A 68 17.96 -9.38 -22.14
CA ALA A 68 18.53 -10.49 -22.93
C ALA A 68 19.01 -11.69 -22.07
N LYS A 69 18.29 -11.99 -20.98
CA LYS A 69 18.60 -13.03 -19.98
C LYS A 69 19.90 -12.81 -19.17
N LYS A 70 20.47 -11.60 -19.19
CA LYS A 70 21.58 -11.19 -18.33
C LYS A 70 21.07 -10.28 -17.22
N PRO A 71 21.61 -10.38 -15.99
CA PRO A 71 21.25 -9.48 -14.90
C PRO A 71 21.75 -8.07 -15.21
N GLU A 72 20.85 -7.09 -15.11
CA GLU A 72 21.16 -5.67 -15.06
C GLU A 72 20.85 -5.17 -13.64
N ILE A 73 21.78 -4.42 -13.06
CA ILE A 73 21.70 -4.01 -11.65
C ILE A 73 21.47 -2.51 -11.56
N ALA A 74 20.44 -2.11 -10.81
CA ALA A 74 20.22 -0.73 -10.40
C ALA A 74 20.35 -0.64 -8.88
N ARG A 75 21.43 -0.03 -8.39
CA ARG A 75 21.63 0.21 -6.95
C ARG A 75 20.90 1.48 -6.51
N ALA A 76 20.33 1.47 -5.33
CA ALA A 76 19.81 2.68 -4.71
C ALA A 76 20.96 3.54 -4.19
N SER A 77 20.85 4.86 -4.32
CA SER A 77 21.82 5.82 -3.78
C SER A 77 21.54 6.14 -2.31
N ILE A 78 21.52 5.13 -1.44
CA ILE A 78 21.16 5.29 -0.02
C ILE A 78 22.08 6.32 0.66
N ASP A 79 21.49 7.31 1.32
CA ASP A 79 22.23 8.21 2.22
C ASP A 79 22.44 7.52 3.57
N TRP A 80 23.47 6.68 3.66
CA TRP A 80 23.80 5.93 4.88
C TRP A 80 24.10 6.84 6.07
N ALA A 81 24.60 8.05 5.83
CA ALA A 81 24.83 9.01 6.90
C ALA A 81 23.50 9.53 7.46
N ALA A 82 22.50 9.76 6.62
CA ALA A 82 21.14 10.06 7.08
C ALA A 82 20.53 8.89 7.85
N VAL A 83 20.67 7.65 7.35
CA VAL A 83 20.20 6.43 8.04
C VAL A 83 20.81 6.34 9.44
N LYS A 84 22.14 6.39 9.56
CA LYS A 84 22.85 6.34 10.85
C LYS A 84 22.39 7.41 11.85
N ARG A 85 22.04 8.61 11.36
CA ARG A 85 21.62 9.72 12.22
C ARG A 85 20.15 9.64 12.64
N GLN A 86 19.31 8.96 11.88
CA GLN A 86 17.86 9.08 12.00
C GLN A 86 17.17 7.82 12.49
N THR A 87 17.77 6.62 12.37
CA THR A 87 17.11 5.40 12.85
C THR A 87 18.09 4.31 13.23
N ASP A 88 17.76 3.58 14.31
CA ASP A 88 18.49 2.39 14.75
C ASP A 88 17.85 1.08 14.24
N HIS A 89 16.63 1.15 13.69
CA HIS A 89 15.84 -0.01 13.25
C HIS A 89 15.75 -0.05 11.73
N CYS A 90 16.85 -0.49 11.11
CA CYS A 90 16.99 -0.51 9.66
C CYS A 90 17.12 -1.95 9.13
N SER A 91 16.43 -2.20 8.02
CA SER A 91 16.53 -3.43 7.23
C SER A 91 16.70 -3.08 5.75
N VAL A 92 17.09 -4.05 4.93
CA VAL A 92 17.32 -3.81 3.50
C VAL A 92 16.67 -4.88 2.64
N ALA A 93 16.14 -4.47 1.49
CA ALA A 93 15.52 -5.35 0.50
C ALA A 93 16.29 -5.34 -0.82
N LEU A 94 16.40 -6.50 -1.45
CA LEU A 94 16.86 -6.68 -2.82
C LEU A 94 15.70 -7.14 -3.69
N ARG A 95 15.30 -6.34 -4.67
CA ARG A 95 14.29 -6.73 -5.65
C ARG A 95 14.93 -7.50 -6.79
N VAL A 96 14.35 -8.62 -7.17
CA VAL A 96 14.70 -9.35 -8.38
C VAL A 96 13.46 -9.42 -9.26
N ALA A 97 13.57 -8.94 -10.50
CA ALA A 97 12.51 -9.02 -11.48
C ALA A 97 12.17 -10.49 -11.79
N PRO A 98 10.94 -10.79 -12.28
CA PRO A 98 10.56 -12.15 -12.63
C PRO A 98 11.58 -12.82 -13.55
N PHE A 99 11.99 -14.03 -13.17
CA PHE A 99 12.99 -14.83 -13.86
C PHE A 99 12.48 -16.26 -14.01
N ALA A 100 12.59 -16.82 -15.21
CA ALA A 100 12.06 -18.14 -15.52
C ALA A 100 12.96 -19.30 -15.04
N GLY A 101 14.19 -19.00 -14.62
CA GLY A 101 15.20 -19.98 -14.28
C GLY A 101 16.31 -20.09 -15.34
N PRO A 102 17.32 -20.95 -15.11
CA PRO A 102 17.38 -21.95 -14.04
C PRO A 102 17.65 -21.35 -12.64
N PHE A 103 17.34 -22.08 -11.56
CA PHE A 103 17.54 -21.65 -10.16
C PHE A 103 18.65 -22.43 -9.45
N ARG A 104 19.80 -22.60 -10.11
CA ARG A 104 20.88 -23.44 -9.56
C ARG A 104 21.62 -22.67 -8.48
N GLU A 105 22.07 -23.37 -7.45
CA GLU A 105 22.75 -22.78 -6.28
C GLU A 105 24.03 -22.01 -6.65
N ASP A 106 24.65 -22.33 -7.79
CA ASP A 106 25.90 -21.75 -8.27
C ASP A 106 25.83 -21.15 -9.68
N ASP A 107 24.64 -20.88 -10.23
CA ASP A 107 24.61 -20.23 -11.55
C ASP A 107 25.01 -18.75 -11.48
N ALA A 108 25.14 -18.12 -12.66
CA ALA A 108 25.55 -16.73 -12.76
C ALA A 108 24.57 -15.78 -12.06
N THR A 109 23.27 -16.10 -12.08
CA THR A 109 22.23 -15.26 -11.45
C THR A 109 22.28 -15.42 -9.94
N ALA A 110 22.42 -16.64 -9.41
CA ALA A 110 22.60 -16.89 -7.98
C ALA A 110 23.83 -16.16 -7.43
N ARG A 111 24.97 -16.23 -8.14
CA ARG A 111 26.19 -15.47 -7.78
C ARG A 111 25.93 -13.96 -7.78
N ALA A 112 25.30 -13.42 -8.81
CA ALA A 112 25.00 -11.98 -8.87
C ALA A 112 24.10 -11.51 -7.71
N ILE A 113 23.08 -12.30 -7.35
CA ILE A 113 22.21 -12.01 -6.20
C ILE A 113 23.01 -12.02 -4.90
N VAL A 114 23.84 -13.05 -4.69
CA VAL A 114 24.66 -13.21 -3.48
C VAL A 114 25.70 -12.10 -3.35
N ASP A 115 26.41 -11.79 -4.44
CA ASP A 115 27.45 -10.77 -4.46
C ASP A 115 26.84 -9.39 -4.16
N LEU A 116 25.68 -9.09 -4.76
CA LEU A 116 24.98 -7.83 -4.51
C LEU A 116 24.44 -7.72 -3.08
N ALA A 117 23.90 -8.81 -2.53
CA ALA A 117 23.46 -8.84 -1.14
C ALA A 117 24.61 -8.54 -0.16
N LYS A 118 25.77 -9.18 -0.36
CA LYS A 118 26.98 -8.92 0.44
C LYS A 118 27.44 -7.47 0.29
N GLN A 119 27.51 -6.95 -0.93
CA GLN A 119 27.92 -5.57 -1.18
C GLN A 119 27.04 -4.55 -0.46
N ILE A 120 25.71 -4.77 -0.43
CA ILE A 120 24.78 -3.88 0.27
C ILE A 120 25.02 -3.93 1.79
N LEU A 121 25.20 -5.13 2.36
CA LEU A 121 25.44 -5.31 3.79
C LEU A 121 26.82 -4.76 4.22
N ASP A 122 27.86 -5.00 3.42
CA ASP A 122 29.21 -4.48 3.66
C ASP A 122 29.24 -2.95 3.58
N GLU A 123 28.51 -2.36 2.64
CA GLU A 123 28.37 -0.90 2.53
C GLU A 123 27.71 -0.32 3.77
N ALA A 124 26.55 -0.84 4.18
CA ALA A 124 25.88 -0.41 5.42
C ALA A 124 26.81 -0.53 6.64
N HIS A 125 27.52 -1.66 6.76
CA HIS A 125 28.46 -1.89 7.85
C HIS A 125 29.61 -0.88 7.85
N SER A 126 30.20 -0.57 6.68
CA SER A 126 31.27 0.43 6.54
C SER A 126 30.84 1.85 6.94
N HIS A 127 29.53 2.12 6.95
CA HIS A 127 28.93 3.35 7.41
C HIS A 127 28.43 3.27 8.86
N ASP A 128 28.76 2.20 9.60
CA ASP A 128 28.29 1.89 10.95
C ASP A 128 26.76 1.82 11.07
N VAL A 129 26.06 1.43 9.99
CA VAL A 129 24.62 1.18 10.01
C VAL A 129 24.40 -0.30 10.26
N LYS A 130 23.68 -0.63 11.34
CA LYS A 130 23.27 -1.99 11.65
C LYS A 130 22.06 -2.37 10.80
N ILE A 131 22.18 -3.45 10.03
CA ILE A 131 21.06 -4.06 9.31
C ILE A 131 20.51 -5.21 10.15
N GLU A 132 19.24 -5.12 10.54
CA GLU A 132 18.56 -6.15 11.35
C GLU A 132 18.06 -7.32 10.50
N GLU A 133 17.67 -7.04 9.26
CA GLU A 133 17.05 -8.01 8.35
C GLU A 133 17.43 -7.70 6.89
N PHE A 134 17.68 -8.77 6.13
CA PHE A 134 17.82 -8.75 4.69
C PHE A 134 16.61 -9.44 4.05
N GLN A 135 15.90 -8.73 3.18
CA GLN A 135 14.73 -9.24 2.45
C GLN A 135 15.08 -9.51 0.98
N LEU A 136 14.80 -10.71 0.49
CA LEU A 136 14.76 -10.99 -0.95
C LEU A 136 13.33 -10.83 -1.46
N ASP A 137 13.11 -9.83 -2.31
CA ASP A 137 11.84 -9.62 -2.99
C ASP A 137 11.88 -10.20 -4.41
N PHE A 138 11.32 -11.39 -4.60
CA PHE A 138 11.36 -12.09 -5.88
C PHE A 138 10.09 -12.90 -6.15
N ASP A 139 9.42 -12.58 -7.25
CA ASP A 139 8.20 -13.26 -7.69
C ASP A 139 8.51 -14.33 -8.75
N CYS A 140 8.64 -15.58 -8.34
CA CYS A 140 8.73 -16.71 -9.27
C CYS A 140 7.35 -17.28 -9.63
N ALA A 141 7.27 -18.01 -10.74
CA ALA A 141 6.10 -18.83 -11.06
C ALA A 141 5.91 -19.93 -10.00
N GLN A 142 4.66 -20.33 -9.73
CA GLN A 142 4.35 -21.40 -8.76
C GLN A 142 5.10 -22.71 -9.04
N ASN A 143 5.21 -23.08 -10.33
CA ASN A 143 5.92 -24.29 -10.75
C ASN A 143 7.43 -24.25 -10.46
N ASN A 144 7.98 -23.07 -10.15
CA ASN A 144 9.39 -22.88 -9.84
C ASN A 144 9.67 -22.85 -8.33
N LEU A 145 8.65 -22.94 -7.45
CA LEU A 145 8.83 -22.82 -5.99
C LEU A 145 9.78 -23.89 -5.43
N ARG A 146 9.76 -25.11 -5.99
CA ARG A 146 10.68 -26.17 -5.60
C ARG A 146 12.14 -25.79 -5.86
N ASP A 147 12.42 -25.28 -7.05
CA ASP A 147 13.77 -24.98 -7.52
C ASP A 147 14.30 -23.67 -6.93
N TYR A 148 13.42 -22.70 -6.67
CA TYR A 148 13.76 -21.43 -5.99
C TYR A 148 14.47 -21.65 -4.65
N ARG A 149 14.19 -22.76 -3.96
CA ARG A 149 14.91 -23.15 -2.72
C ARG A 149 16.43 -23.16 -2.86
N GLY A 150 16.96 -23.48 -4.05
CA GLY A 150 18.40 -23.45 -4.29
C GLY A 150 18.99 -22.06 -4.05
N TRP A 151 18.40 -21.02 -4.64
CA TRP A 151 18.83 -19.64 -4.41
C TRP A 151 18.72 -19.24 -2.93
N LEU A 152 17.64 -19.64 -2.26
CA LEU A 152 17.43 -19.30 -0.84
C LEU A 152 18.54 -19.88 0.06
N ARG A 153 18.98 -21.11 -0.18
CA ARG A 153 20.06 -21.71 0.61
C ARG A 153 21.39 -20.98 0.45
N THR A 154 21.77 -20.69 -0.79
CA THR A 154 23.01 -19.96 -1.07
C THR A 154 22.96 -18.57 -0.44
N LEU A 155 21.84 -17.87 -0.59
CA LEU A 155 21.68 -16.52 -0.08
C LEU A 155 21.64 -16.48 1.46
N ARG A 156 20.92 -17.40 2.11
CA ARG A 156 20.88 -17.51 3.58
C ARG A 156 22.27 -17.67 4.18
N GLY A 157 23.10 -18.53 3.59
CA GLY A 157 24.49 -18.71 4.03
C GLY A 157 25.33 -17.45 3.83
N ALA A 158 25.07 -16.69 2.77
CA ALA A 158 25.82 -15.49 2.43
C ALA A 158 25.50 -14.27 3.30
N VAL A 159 24.25 -14.13 3.76
CA VAL A 159 23.81 -12.97 4.57
C VAL A 159 23.91 -13.21 6.08
N HIS A 160 24.20 -14.43 6.52
CA HIS A 160 24.37 -14.76 7.94
C HIS A 160 25.49 -13.90 8.57
N PRO A 161 25.32 -13.33 9.79
CA PRO A 161 24.25 -13.58 10.77
C PRO A 161 23.00 -12.70 10.65
N VAL A 162 22.86 -11.88 9.60
CA VAL A 162 21.67 -11.04 9.39
C VAL A 162 20.45 -11.94 9.16
N ARG A 163 19.31 -11.58 9.77
CA ARG A 163 18.05 -12.32 9.61
C ARG A 163 17.64 -12.31 8.14
N PHE A 164 17.33 -13.48 7.59
CA PHE A 164 16.97 -13.65 6.18
C PHE A 164 15.46 -13.83 6.02
N VAL A 165 14.84 -12.98 5.20
CA VAL A 165 13.41 -12.96 4.94
C VAL A 165 13.12 -12.93 3.45
N ILE A 166 12.02 -13.53 3.03
CA ILE A 166 11.56 -13.51 1.63
C ILE A 166 10.17 -12.89 1.53
N THR A 167 9.89 -12.20 0.43
CA THR A 167 8.50 -11.89 0.06
C THR A 167 7.83 -13.12 -0.56
N THR A 168 6.52 -13.20 -0.42
CA THR A 168 5.70 -14.33 -0.88
C THR A 168 4.35 -13.84 -1.36
N LEU A 169 3.77 -14.57 -2.32
CA LEU A 169 2.48 -14.25 -2.91
C LEU A 169 1.36 -15.14 -2.34
N PRO A 170 0.13 -14.60 -2.20
CA PRO A 170 -1.01 -15.39 -1.74
C PRO A 170 -1.34 -16.59 -2.62
N SER A 171 -1.02 -16.52 -3.92
CA SER A 171 -1.18 -17.65 -4.84
C SER A 171 -0.32 -18.86 -4.46
N TRP A 172 0.77 -18.66 -3.72
CA TRP A 172 1.68 -19.76 -3.34
C TRP A 172 1.15 -20.56 -2.14
N LEU A 173 0.24 -20.00 -1.34
CA LEU A 173 -0.20 -20.58 -0.05
C LEU A 173 -0.72 -22.02 -0.16
N ASP A 174 -1.37 -22.36 -1.28
CA ASP A 174 -1.95 -23.70 -1.50
C ASP A 174 -1.00 -24.64 -2.27
N HIS A 175 0.19 -24.18 -2.67
CA HIS A 175 1.14 -24.98 -3.44
C HIS A 175 1.90 -25.98 -2.54
N PRO A 176 2.04 -27.26 -2.94
CA PRO A 176 2.66 -28.30 -2.10
C PRO A 176 4.12 -27.99 -1.70
N ASP A 177 4.88 -27.31 -2.57
CA ASP A 177 6.28 -26.95 -2.27
C ASP A 177 6.44 -25.69 -1.41
N PHE A 178 5.36 -24.93 -1.15
CA PHE A 178 5.46 -23.63 -0.48
C PHE A 178 5.98 -23.76 0.95
N LEU A 179 5.50 -24.73 1.72
CA LEU A 179 5.96 -24.95 3.10
C LEU A 179 7.46 -25.29 3.16
N ALA A 180 7.97 -26.05 2.18
CA ALA A 180 9.39 -26.38 2.09
C ALA A 180 10.23 -25.15 1.68
N LEU A 181 9.67 -24.24 0.89
CA LEU A 181 10.31 -22.98 0.50
C LEU A 181 10.49 -22.03 1.68
N ILE A 182 9.41 -21.71 2.39
CA ILE A 182 9.45 -20.73 3.49
C ILE A 182 10.31 -21.18 4.69
N ARG A 183 10.62 -22.48 4.79
CA ARG A 183 11.56 -23.01 5.79
C ARG A 183 13.03 -22.73 5.48
N GLU A 184 13.34 -22.29 4.26
CA GLU A 184 14.70 -21.86 3.88
C GLU A 184 14.98 -20.40 4.30
N ALA A 185 14.03 -19.71 4.93
CA ALA A 185 14.18 -18.36 5.48
C ALA A 185 13.78 -18.33 6.97
N ASP A 186 14.18 -17.28 7.69
CA ASP A 186 13.85 -17.15 9.12
C ASP A 186 12.40 -16.71 9.33
N SER A 187 11.82 -15.99 8.36
CA SER A 187 10.39 -15.71 8.22
C SER A 187 10.06 -15.27 6.79
N TYR A 188 8.78 -14.95 6.53
CA TYR A 188 8.35 -14.45 5.23
C TYR A 188 7.36 -13.29 5.35
N VAL A 189 7.31 -12.46 4.31
CA VAL A 189 6.34 -11.37 4.14
C VAL A 189 5.29 -11.81 3.14
N LEU A 190 4.02 -11.84 3.53
CA LEU A 190 2.90 -12.15 2.64
C LEU A 190 2.37 -10.85 2.01
N GLN A 191 2.54 -10.69 0.71
CA GLN A 191 2.08 -9.51 -0.03
C GLN A 191 0.62 -9.66 -0.44
N VAL A 192 -0.29 -9.04 0.32
CA VAL A 192 -1.75 -9.18 0.10
C VAL A 192 -2.32 -8.14 -0.87
N HIS A 193 -1.46 -7.59 -1.72
CA HIS A 193 -1.82 -6.60 -2.73
C HIS A 193 -1.28 -6.98 -4.10
N SER A 194 -2.06 -6.71 -5.15
CA SER A 194 -1.63 -7.00 -6.53
C SER A 194 -2.44 -6.20 -7.54
N ILE A 195 -1.85 -6.02 -8.72
CA ILE A 195 -2.58 -5.54 -9.90
C ILE A 195 -3.01 -6.78 -10.69
N PRO A 196 -4.32 -7.01 -10.86
CA PRO A 196 -4.79 -8.21 -11.51
C PRO A 196 -4.43 -8.22 -13.01
N ILE A 197 -4.04 -9.38 -13.54
CA ILE A 197 -3.69 -9.55 -14.96
C ILE A 197 -4.90 -9.32 -15.87
N SER A 198 -6.10 -9.66 -15.37
CA SER A 198 -7.39 -9.32 -15.95
C SER A 198 -8.37 -9.01 -14.81
N SER A 199 -9.10 -7.90 -14.92
CA SER A 199 -10.10 -7.56 -13.91
C SER A 199 -11.16 -6.59 -14.39
N THR A 200 -12.32 -6.70 -13.74
CA THR A 200 -13.39 -5.70 -13.69
C THR A 200 -13.45 -4.98 -12.34
N ARG A 201 -12.80 -5.52 -11.30
CA ARG A 201 -12.69 -4.91 -9.96
C ARG A 201 -11.41 -4.12 -9.83
N VAL A 202 -11.52 -2.96 -9.21
CA VAL A 202 -10.47 -1.95 -9.18
C VAL A 202 -10.01 -1.70 -7.73
N THR A 203 -9.50 -2.75 -7.09
CA THR A 203 -8.89 -2.67 -5.75
C THR A 203 -7.48 -3.27 -5.78
N LEU A 204 -6.54 -2.66 -5.05
CA LEU A 204 -5.21 -3.22 -4.84
C LEU A 204 -5.20 -4.33 -3.79
N CYS A 205 -6.07 -4.23 -2.78
CA CYS A 205 -6.15 -5.17 -1.67
C CYS A 205 -7.64 -5.49 -1.39
N ASP A 206 -8.05 -6.72 -1.66
CA ASP A 206 -9.39 -7.19 -1.29
C ASP A 206 -9.34 -7.63 0.18
N ALA A 207 -10.00 -6.87 1.06
CA ALA A 207 -9.95 -7.09 2.51
C ALA A 207 -10.51 -8.46 2.93
N ARG A 208 -11.45 -9.03 2.17
CA ARG A 208 -11.99 -10.36 2.44
C ARG A 208 -10.95 -11.43 2.07
N LEU A 209 -10.27 -11.29 0.93
CA LEU A 209 -9.19 -12.21 0.54
C LEU A 209 -8.01 -12.12 1.50
N ALA A 210 -7.63 -10.93 1.95
CA ALA A 210 -6.56 -10.74 2.93
C ALA A 210 -6.78 -11.57 4.20
N ARG A 211 -7.99 -11.54 4.77
CA ARG A 211 -8.38 -12.37 5.92
C ARG A 211 -8.23 -13.87 5.66
N GLN A 212 -8.65 -14.31 4.48
CA GLN A 212 -8.56 -15.72 4.07
C GLN A 212 -7.10 -16.16 3.95
N TRP A 213 -6.26 -15.34 3.31
CA TRP A 213 -4.85 -15.63 3.12
C TRP A 213 -4.08 -15.67 4.44
N ILE A 214 -4.34 -14.75 5.37
CA ILE A 214 -3.72 -14.75 6.71
C ILE A 214 -4.14 -15.98 7.51
N SER A 215 -5.41 -16.37 7.42
CA SER A 215 -5.91 -17.60 8.07
C SER A 215 -5.24 -18.85 7.50
N LYS A 216 -4.96 -18.88 6.19
CA LYS A 216 -4.20 -19.97 5.56
C LYS A 216 -2.74 -19.97 5.99
N ALA A 217 -2.07 -18.81 5.94
CA ALA A 217 -0.68 -18.65 6.36
C ALA A 217 -0.47 -19.08 7.82
N ALA A 218 -1.38 -18.73 8.72
CA ALA A 218 -1.32 -19.16 10.13
C ALA A 218 -1.29 -20.68 10.31
N LYS A 219 -2.00 -21.44 9.46
CA LYS A 219 -2.03 -22.91 9.50
C LYS A 219 -0.70 -23.55 9.12
N LEU A 220 0.20 -22.82 8.47
CA LEU A 220 1.55 -23.29 8.14
C LEU A 220 2.47 -23.30 9.37
N GLY A 221 2.09 -22.61 10.46
CA GLY A 221 2.76 -22.67 11.76
C GLY A 221 4.08 -21.89 11.86
N LEU A 222 4.44 -21.11 10.83
CA LEU A 222 5.65 -20.29 10.80
C LEU A 222 5.32 -18.81 11.01
N PRO A 223 6.21 -18.01 11.61
CA PRO A 223 6.00 -16.57 11.76
C PRO A 223 6.02 -15.86 10.41
N PHE A 224 5.14 -14.89 10.23
CA PHE A 224 5.07 -14.07 9.02
C PHE A 224 4.64 -12.63 9.30
N SER A 225 5.02 -11.75 8.39
CA SER A 225 4.54 -10.37 8.31
C SER A 225 3.58 -10.23 7.13
N VAL A 226 2.74 -9.20 7.12
CA VAL A 226 1.83 -8.90 5.99
C VAL A 226 2.19 -7.56 5.38
N ALA A 227 2.37 -7.51 4.06
CA ALA A 227 2.59 -6.26 3.34
C ALA A 227 1.27 -5.66 2.81
N LEU A 228 0.92 -4.47 3.29
CA LEU A 228 -0.29 -3.71 2.93
C LEU A 228 0.07 -2.54 2.00
N PRO A 229 -0.76 -2.23 1.00
CA PRO A 229 -0.49 -1.14 0.08
C PRO A 229 -0.95 0.20 0.68
N THR A 230 -0.28 1.28 0.29
CA THR A 230 -0.66 2.67 0.60
C THR A 230 -0.83 3.54 -0.65
N TYR A 231 -0.57 2.95 -1.82
CA TYR A 231 -0.43 3.67 -3.08
C TYR A 231 -1.65 3.53 -3.98
N HIS A 232 -1.60 4.30 -5.06
CA HIS A 232 -2.50 4.28 -6.19
C HIS A 232 -1.69 4.09 -7.46
N CYS A 233 -2.26 3.46 -8.47
CA CYS A 233 -1.59 3.27 -9.74
C CYS A 233 -2.58 3.17 -10.89
N SER A 234 -2.11 3.53 -12.07
CA SER A 234 -2.86 3.31 -13.30
C SER A 234 -2.35 2.02 -13.95
N ALA A 235 -3.24 1.18 -14.47
CA ALA A 235 -2.85 0.02 -15.27
C ALA A 235 -3.56 0.04 -16.61
N GLY A 236 -2.77 -0.11 -17.68
CA GLY A 236 -3.25 -0.16 -19.06
C GLY A 236 -3.48 -1.59 -19.51
N TYR A 237 -4.65 -1.86 -20.09
CA TYR A 237 -5.02 -3.16 -20.64
C TYR A 237 -5.26 -3.07 -22.14
N GLY A 238 -4.76 -4.07 -22.87
CA GLY A 238 -5.00 -4.23 -24.29
C GLY A 238 -6.45 -4.59 -24.60
N ALA A 239 -6.82 -4.54 -25.89
CA ALA A 239 -8.16 -4.93 -26.34
C ALA A 239 -8.47 -6.42 -26.04
N ASP A 240 -7.44 -7.26 -25.89
CA ASP A 240 -7.56 -8.66 -25.47
C ASP A 240 -7.75 -8.84 -23.94
N GLY A 241 -7.80 -7.73 -23.20
CA GLY A 241 -7.98 -7.70 -21.76
C GLY A 241 -6.71 -7.98 -20.95
N LYS A 242 -5.54 -8.13 -21.59
CA LYS A 242 -4.27 -8.38 -20.90
C LYS A 242 -3.62 -7.09 -20.43
N LEU A 243 -2.97 -7.16 -19.27
CA LEU A 243 -2.15 -6.08 -18.74
C LEU A 243 -0.97 -5.78 -19.68
N LEU A 244 -0.86 -4.51 -20.09
CA LEU A 244 0.24 -4.00 -20.91
C LEU A 244 1.34 -3.39 -20.04
N SER A 245 0.96 -2.45 -19.17
CA SER A 245 1.89 -1.75 -18.29
C SER A 245 1.17 -1.12 -17.10
N VAL A 246 1.94 -0.79 -16.08
CA VAL A 246 1.49 -0.13 -14.85
C VAL A 246 2.28 1.16 -14.67
N ALA A 247 1.58 2.24 -14.34
CA ALA A 247 2.15 3.50 -13.91
C ALA A 247 2.05 3.59 -12.38
N MET A 248 3.15 3.36 -11.68
CA MET A 248 3.23 3.42 -10.21
C MET A 248 3.72 4.77 -9.69
N ASP A 249 4.30 5.60 -10.55
CA ASP A 249 4.78 6.94 -10.23
C ASP A 249 4.04 7.99 -11.09
N SER A 250 4.51 9.23 -11.03
CA SER A 250 3.96 10.35 -11.81
C SER A 250 4.25 10.26 -13.32
N VAL A 251 5.11 9.34 -13.77
CA VAL A 251 5.44 9.17 -15.19
C VAL A 251 4.47 8.16 -15.81
N GLN A 252 3.56 8.68 -16.63
CA GLN A 252 2.64 7.82 -17.37
C GLN A 252 3.37 7.15 -18.52
N PRO A 253 3.29 5.81 -18.68
CA PRO A 253 3.82 5.14 -19.85
C PRO A 253 3.02 5.58 -21.08
N ALA A 254 3.69 5.62 -22.23
CA ALA A 254 3.02 5.84 -23.51
C ALA A 254 2.17 4.61 -23.85
N TRP A 255 0.86 4.68 -23.56
CA TRP A 255 -0.07 3.61 -23.88
C TRP A 255 -0.48 3.64 -25.36
N PRO A 256 -0.56 2.49 -26.04
CA PRO A 256 -1.11 2.41 -27.39
C PRO A 256 -2.54 2.96 -27.48
N PRO A 257 -2.96 3.50 -28.63
CA PRO A 257 -4.36 3.89 -28.86
C PRO A 257 -5.33 2.72 -28.58
N GLY A 258 -6.46 3.01 -27.93
CA GLY A 258 -7.45 2.01 -27.55
C GLY A 258 -7.13 1.23 -26.26
N THR A 259 -6.04 1.57 -25.56
CA THR A 259 -5.74 1.00 -24.23
C THR A 259 -6.83 1.38 -23.23
N ARG A 260 -7.39 0.37 -22.55
CA ARG A 260 -8.31 0.59 -21.43
C ARG A 260 -7.48 0.84 -20.17
N ILE A 261 -7.59 2.04 -19.60
CA ILE A 261 -6.87 2.42 -18.38
C ILE A 261 -7.80 2.23 -17.18
N LEU A 262 -7.31 1.56 -16.15
CA LEU A 262 -7.99 1.41 -14.85
C LEU A 262 -7.11 1.98 -13.74
N GLU A 263 -7.73 2.70 -12.79
CA GLU A 263 -7.05 3.34 -11.65
C GLU A 263 -7.25 2.54 -10.37
N PHE A 264 -6.21 1.85 -9.90
CA PHE A 264 -6.24 1.06 -8.68
C PHE A 264 -5.79 1.89 -7.48
N GLY A 265 -6.43 1.67 -6.33
CA GLY A 265 -6.10 2.33 -5.08
C GLY A 265 -6.16 1.41 -3.89
N ALA A 266 -5.36 1.73 -2.88
CA ALA A 266 -5.55 1.25 -1.53
C ALA A 266 -6.71 2.03 -0.88
N ASP A 267 -7.74 1.30 -0.43
CA ASP A 267 -8.85 1.89 0.32
C ASP A 267 -8.45 2.01 1.80
N PRO A 268 -8.32 3.24 2.34
CA PRO A 268 -7.82 3.42 3.69
C PRO A 268 -8.82 2.96 4.76
N ASP A 269 -10.13 3.01 4.51
CA ASP A 269 -11.15 2.56 5.46
C ASP A 269 -11.17 1.03 5.57
N GLU A 270 -11.16 0.34 4.42
CA GLU A 270 -11.13 -1.11 4.40
C GLU A 270 -9.87 -1.66 5.07
N ILE A 271 -8.72 -1.01 4.82
CA ILE A 271 -7.44 -1.42 5.40
C ILE A 271 -7.37 -1.06 6.89
N ALA A 272 -7.88 0.10 7.32
CA ALA A 272 -7.96 0.44 8.75
C ALA A 272 -8.78 -0.60 9.53
N ALA A 273 -9.88 -1.07 8.96
CA ALA A 273 -10.69 -2.14 9.54
C ALA A 273 -9.91 -3.47 9.68
N LEU A 274 -9.06 -3.82 8.71
CA LEU A 274 -8.17 -4.98 8.82
C LEU A 274 -7.15 -4.81 9.95
N VAL A 275 -6.50 -3.64 10.02
CA VAL A 275 -5.50 -3.35 11.05
C VAL A 275 -6.12 -3.47 12.44
N ASN A 276 -7.29 -2.84 12.65
CA ASN A 276 -8.03 -2.94 13.91
C ASN A 276 -8.36 -4.39 14.27
N GLU A 277 -8.88 -5.17 13.32
CA GLU A 277 -9.20 -6.58 13.52
C GLU A 277 -7.97 -7.39 13.96
N TRP A 278 -6.81 -7.18 13.33
CA TRP A 278 -5.58 -7.92 13.66
C TRP A 278 -4.91 -7.44 14.95
N GLN A 279 -5.09 -6.19 15.33
CA GLN A 279 -4.69 -5.73 16.66
C GLN A 279 -5.57 -6.34 17.75
N GLN A 280 -6.86 -6.53 17.49
CA GLN A 280 -7.80 -7.11 18.45
C GLN A 280 -7.73 -8.64 18.54
N SER A 281 -7.54 -9.34 17.42
CA SER A 281 -7.65 -10.80 17.37
C SER A 281 -6.95 -11.42 16.14
N ARG A 282 -5.61 -11.37 16.09
CA ARG A 282 -4.82 -12.04 15.05
C ARG A 282 -4.40 -13.46 15.42
N PRO A 283 -4.07 -14.32 14.44
CA PRO A 283 -3.27 -15.52 14.70
C PRO A 283 -1.89 -15.15 15.28
N PRO A 284 -1.32 -15.92 16.22
CA PRO A 284 -0.02 -15.62 16.83
C PRO A 284 1.16 -15.67 15.85
N GLN A 285 0.97 -16.29 14.68
CA GLN A 285 1.96 -16.33 13.60
C GLN A 285 2.10 -15.00 12.88
N LEU A 286 1.05 -14.16 12.86
CA LEU A 286 1.14 -12.80 12.31
C LEU A 286 1.92 -11.92 13.31
N ARG A 287 3.15 -11.58 12.94
CA ARG A 287 4.09 -10.87 13.82
C ARG A 287 4.18 -9.38 13.56
N GLU A 288 3.86 -8.94 12.35
CA GLU A 288 4.11 -7.55 11.93
C GLU A 288 3.31 -7.17 10.68
N LEU A 289 3.08 -5.87 10.51
CA LEU A 289 2.64 -5.24 9.25
C LEU A 289 3.78 -4.47 8.59
N LEU A 290 3.81 -4.51 7.26
CA LEU A 290 4.76 -3.77 6.44
C LEU A 290 4.00 -2.89 5.45
N TRP A 291 4.22 -1.59 5.51
CA TRP A 291 3.57 -0.62 4.63
C TRP A 291 4.34 -0.46 3.32
N TYR A 292 3.75 -0.91 2.21
CA TYR A 292 4.30 -0.78 0.86
C TYR A 292 3.56 0.36 0.13
N ARG A 293 4.05 1.59 0.15
CA ARG A 293 5.34 2.07 0.69
C ARG A 293 5.13 3.34 1.53
N ILE A 294 6.08 3.78 2.34
CA ILE A 294 5.85 4.97 3.17
C ILE A 294 5.57 6.23 2.32
N PRO A 295 4.76 7.18 2.82
CA PRO A 295 4.51 8.45 2.13
C PRO A 295 5.78 9.26 1.95
N ILE A 296 5.96 9.79 0.74
CA ILE A 296 7.02 10.74 0.41
C ILE A 296 6.35 11.98 -0.16
N ALA A 297 6.78 13.17 0.26
CA ALA A 297 6.10 14.42 -0.08
C ALA A 297 5.89 14.61 -1.60
N THR A 298 6.86 14.16 -2.39
CA THR A 298 6.85 14.23 -3.87
C THR A 298 6.07 13.10 -4.55
N ASP A 299 5.65 12.07 -3.81
CA ASP A 299 4.85 10.98 -4.34
C ASP A 299 3.36 11.35 -4.30
N MET A 300 2.83 11.71 -5.47
CA MET A 300 1.43 12.12 -5.63
C MET A 300 0.46 10.94 -5.71
N ARG A 301 0.97 9.70 -5.76
CA ARG A 301 0.15 8.48 -5.83
C ARG A 301 0.08 7.74 -4.51
N ASN A 302 0.77 8.22 -3.48
CA ASN A 302 0.72 7.62 -2.16
C ASN A 302 -0.27 8.36 -1.26
N TRP A 303 -0.79 7.67 -0.24
CA TRP A 303 -1.44 8.31 0.88
C TRP A 303 -0.55 9.38 1.51
N ARG A 304 -1.16 10.34 2.20
CA ARG A 304 -0.44 11.29 3.06
C ARG A 304 -0.16 10.63 4.42
N TRP A 305 0.84 11.16 5.14
CA TRP A 305 1.20 10.67 6.48
C TRP A 305 0.04 10.68 7.45
N VAL A 306 -0.84 11.68 7.39
CA VAL A 306 -2.06 11.74 8.22
C VAL A 306 -3.01 10.57 7.94
N THR A 307 -3.19 10.20 6.66
CA THR A 307 -3.99 9.04 6.27
C THR A 307 -3.36 7.76 6.82
N LEU A 308 -2.06 7.56 6.57
CA LEU A 308 -1.36 6.36 7.02
C LEU A 308 -1.39 6.24 8.55
N SER A 309 -1.21 7.34 9.28
CA SER A 309 -1.24 7.35 10.75
C SER A 309 -2.61 6.90 11.30
N ALA A 310 -3.71 7.35 10.70
CA ALA A 310 -5.06 6.89 11.08
C ALA A 310 -5.21 5.38 10.84
N VAL A 311 -4.81 4.90 9.66
CA VAL A 311 -4.91 3.49 9.26
C VAL A 311 -4.02 2.61 10.15
N MET A 312 -2.79 3.02 10.46
CA MET A 312 -1.87 2.33 11.38
C MET A 312 -2.49 2.17 12.78
N ALA A 313 -3.28 3.15 13.22
CA ALA A 313 -4.01 3.10 14.49
C ALA A 313 -5.27 2.21 14.42
N GLY A 314 -5.56 1.57 13.28
CA GLY A 314 -6.78 0.79 13.08
C GLY A 314 -8.05 1.65 13.01
N ARG A 315 -7.92 2.92 12.64
CA ARG A 315 -9.03 3.88 12.62
C ARG A 315 -9.28 4.36 11.20
N SER A 316 -10.54 4.40 10.80
CA SER A 316 -10.94 5.09 9.57
C SER A 316 -10.45 6.54 9.59
N PRO A 317 -9.78 7.03 8.53
CA PRO A 317 -9.42 8.43 8.45
C PRO A 317 -10.68 9.32 8.44
N GLU A 318 -10.59 10.55 8.94
CA GLU A 318 -11.70 11.50 8.85
C GLU A 318 -11.93 11.95 7.39
N HIS A 319 -13.17 11.86 6.92
CA HIS A 319 -13.59 12.34 5.60
C HIS A 319 -14.28 13.69 5.73
N LYS A 320 -13.67 14.76 5.20
CA LYS A 320 -14.19 16.13 5.41
C LYS A 320 -13.77 17.11 4.33
N LEU A 321 -14.77 17.66 3.64
CA LEU A 321 -14.61 18.76 2.70
C LEU A 321 -15.27 20.03 3.23
N ASN A 322 -14.56 21.14 3.16
CA ASN A 322 -15.05 22.47 3.51
C ASN A 322 -15.07 23.37 2.27
N VAL A 323 -15.93 24.39 2.28
CA VAL A 323 -15.89 25.47 1.30
C VAL A 323 -15.14 26.65 1.91
N LEU A 324 -14.12 27.14 1.20
CA LEU A 324 -13.39 28.36 1.55
C LEU A 324 -13.91 29.53 0.69
N GLN A 325 -13.99 30.70 1.32
CA GLN A 325 -14.38 31.96 0.68
C GLN A 325 -13.25 32.97 0.88
N GLU A 326 -12.79 33.61 -0.20
CA GLU A 326 -11.75 34.63 -0.16
C GLU A 326 -12.19 35.88 -0.94
N GLY A 327 -11.84 37.07 -0.43
CA GLY A 327 -12.23 38.34 -1.04
C GLY A 327 -13.62 38.84 -0.60
N GLU A 328 -13.89 40.11 -0.89
CA GLU A 328 -15.16 40.77 -0.53
C GLU A 328 -16.11 40.90 -1.73
N ASN A 329 -15.59 41.20 -2.93
CA ASN A 329 -16.33 41.30 -4.18
C ASN A 329 -15.36 41.49 -5.39
N PRO A 330 -15.01 40.46 -6.18
CA PRO A 330 -15.62 39.14 -6.19
C PRO A 330 -15.24 38.32 -4.96
N ILE A 331 -16.10 37.35 -4.64
CA ILE A 331 -15.86 36.33 -3.63
C ILE A 331 -15.41 35.07 -4.36
N ASP A 332 -14.16 34.68 -4.17
CA ASP A 332 -13.57 33.45 -4.68
C ASP A 332 -14.03 32.27 -3.82
N LEU A 333 -14.46 31.19 -4.47
CA LEU A 333 -14.88 29.95 -3.83
C LEU A 333 -13.87 28.84 -4.13
N SER A 334 -13.56 28.05 -3.09
CA SER A 334 -12.72 26.86 -3.19
C SER A 334 -13.25 25.72 -2.34
N ILE A 335 -12.92 24.48 -2.70
CA ILE A 335 -13.09 23.31 -1.85
C ILE A 335 -11.75 23.00 -1.19
N PHE A 336 -11.75 22.80 0.12
CA PHE A 336 -10.59 22.40 0.92
C PHE A 336 -10.83 21.06 1.58
N ASN A 337 -9.88 20.14 1.45
CA ASN A 337 -9.91 18.88 2.16
C ASN A 337 -9.35 19.08 3.57
N ALA A 338 -10.26 19.16 4.55
CA ALA A 338 -9.96 19.28 5.97
C ALA A 338 -9.88 17.91 6.67
N GLY A 339 -10.05 16.82 5.94
CA GLY A 339 -9.98 15.46 6.45
C GLY A 339 -8.57 14.86 6.38
N GLU A 340 -8.51 13.56 6.65
CA GLU A 340 -7.31 12.74 6.69
C GLU A 340 -7.21 11.79 5.48
N ALA A 341 -8.25 11.63 4.66
CA ALA A 341 -8.25 10.81 3.46
C ALA A 341 -8.25 11.64 2.17
N ASP A 342 -7.77 11.04 1.08
CA ASP A 342 -7.97 11.59 -0.27
C ASP A 342 -9.47 11.59 -0.61
N GLU A 343 -9.98 12.73 -1.06
CA GLU A 343 -11.39 12.88 -1.43
C GLU A 343 -11.57 12.90 -2.94
N GLN A 344 -12.60 12.21 -3.44
CA GLN A 344 -13.02 12.34 -4.82
C GLN A 344 -13.96 13.53 -4.94
N LEU A 345 -13.58 14.53 -5.74
CA LEU A 345 -14.42 15.70 -5.99
C LEU A 345 -15.54 15.36 -6.97
N ASN A 346 -16.62 14.80 -6.44
CA ASN A 346 -17.92 14.62 -7.11
C ASN A 346 -19.02 15.54 -6.52
N ALA A 347 -18.63 16.49 -5.69
CA ALA A 347 -19.53 17.36 -4.95
C ALA A 347 -19.99 18.58 -5.75
N SER A 348 -21.17 19.08 -5.38
CA SER A 348 -21.70 20.38 -5.78
C SER A 348 -21.52 21.38 -4.63
N VAL A 349 -21.19 22.63 -4.96
CA VAL A 349 -21.15 23.74 -3.99
C VAL A 349 -22.26 24.72 -4.32
N THR A 350 -23.17 24.90 -3.36
CA THR A 350 -24.25 25.87 -3.46
C THR A 350 -23.91 27.09 -2.62
N ALA A 351 -23.88 28.26 -3.24
CA ALA A 351 -23.76 29.56 -2.58
C ALA A 351 -25.12 30.26 -2.61
N THR A 352 -25.58 30.75 -1.46
CA THR A 352 -26.83 31.49 -1.30
C THR A 352 -26.59 32.85 -0.68
N TRP A 353 -27.37 33.84 -1.10
CA TRP A 353 -27.30 35.22 -0.63
C TRP A 353 -28.67 35.86 -0.60
N THR A 354 -28.79 36.97 0.13
CA THR A 354 -30.04 37.74 0.26
C THR A 354 -29.77 39.23 0.16
N GLY A 355 -30.68 39.97 -0.48
CA GLY A 355 -30.65 41.44 -0.48
C GLY A 355 -29.60 42.08 -1.40
N THR A 356 -28.97 41.32 -2.29
CA THR A 356 -28.00 41.79 -3.29
C THR A 356 -28.22 41.09 -4.63
N GLU A 357 -27.81 41.71 -5.73
CA GLU A 357 -27.93 41.15 -7.07
C GLU A 357 -26.56 40.64 -7.56
N LEU A 358 -26.56 39.46 -8.18
CA LEU A 358 -25.37 38.90 -8.82
C LEU A 358 -25.12 39.64 -10.14
N THR A 359 -23.98 40.30 -10.26
CA THR A 359 -23.60 41.06 -11.46
C THR A 359 -22.75 40.25 -12.43
N ALA A 360 -21.92 39.35 -11.91
CA ALA A 360 -21.13 38.43 -12.73
C ALA A 360 -20.77 37.17 -11.93
N SER A 361 -20.53 36.07 -12.64
CA SER A 361 -20.02 34.83 -12.06
C SER A 361 -19.18 34.10 -13.09
N ASP A 362 -18.17 33.38 -12.64
CA ASP A 362 -17.37 32.51 -13.50
C ASP A 362 -16.98 31.23 -12.76
N ALA A 363 -16.80 30.15 -13.51
CA ALA A 363 -16.33 28.87 -13.02
C ALA A 363 -14.94 28.57 -13.59
N LEU A 364 -14.06 28.01 -12.78
CA LEU A 364 -12.74 27.59 -13.24
C LEU A 364 -12.81 26.28 -14.03
N SER A 365 -11.69 25.91 -14.64
CA SER A 365 -11.56 24.65 -15.38
C SER A 365 -12.05 23.44 -14.58
N ASP A 366 -12.80 22.56 -15.26
CA ASP A 366 -13.48 21.39 -14.70
C ASP A 366 -14.72 21.68 -13.84
N TRP A 367 -15.16 22.95 -13.78
CA TRP A 367 -16.36 23.37 -13.09
C TRP A 367 -17.31 24.12 -14.02
N SER A 368 -18.59 24.14 -13.64
CA SER A 368 -19.64 24.97 -14.24
C SER A 368 -20.35 25.71 -13.12
N VAL A 369 -20.86 26.91 -13.41
CA VAL A 369 -21.71 27.65 -12.51
C VAL A 369 -23.07 27.87 -13.17
N ARG A 370 -24.13 27.53 -12.45
CA ARG A 370 -25.51 27.93 -12.78
C ARG A 370 -25.96 28.93 -11.73
N SER A 371 -26.39 30.10 -12.20
CA SER A 371 -26.85 31.19 -11.34
C SER A 371 -28.36 31.36 -11.48
N GLU A 372 -29.02 31.47 -10.34
CA GLU A 372 -30.46 31.69 -10.17
C GLU A 372 -30.66 32.86 -9.19
N HIS A 373 -31.90 33.31 -9.02
CA HIS A 373 -32.18 34.40 -8.08
C HIS A 373 -31.84 33.98 -6.63
N GLY A 374 -30.85 34.65 -6.03
CA GLY A 374 -30.40 34.38 -4.66
C GLY A 374 -29.52 33.13 -4.47
N ARG A 375 -29.11 32.47 -5.57
CA ARG A 375 -28.35 31.21 -5.50
C ARG A 375 -27.43 31.00 -6.70
N ALA A 376 -26.25 30.45 -6.47
CA ALA A 376 -25.37 29.92 -7.51
C ALA A 376 -24.91 28.51 -7.15
N ILE A 377 -24.89 27.61 -8.12
CA ILE A 377 -24.49 26.22 -7.93
C ILE A 377 -23.29 25.92 -8.82
N PHE A 378 -22.20 25.52 -8.18
CA PHE A 378 -20.98 25.05 -8.83
C PHE A 378 -21.00 23.53 -8.90
N ASN A 379 -20.90 22.98 -10.12
CA ASN A 379 -20.84 21.54 -10.36
C ASN A 379 -19.58 21.16 -11.10
N VAL A 380 -18.98 20.04 -10.72
CA VAL A 380 -17.91 19.40 -11.48
C VAL A 380 -18.42 18.99 -12.88
N THR A 381 -17.68 19.31 -13.93
CA THR A 381 -18.05 19.01 -15.32
C THR A 381 -17.28 17.84 -15.91
N THR A 382 -16.16 17.46 -15.29
CA THR A 382 -15.34 16.33 -15.73
C THR A 382 -15.89 15.00 -15.22
N SER A 383 -15.85 13.98 -16.07
CA SER A 383 -16.12 12.59 -15.69
C SER A 383 -14.91 11.92 -15.00
N LYS A 384 -13.73 12.54 -15.03
CA LYS A 384 -12.54 12.05 -14.33
C LYS A 384 -12.59 12.55 -12.89
N SER A 385 -12.69 11.65 -11.91
CA SER A 385 -12.68 12.04 -10.50
C SER A 385 -11.38 12.80 -10.20
N VAL A 386 -11.50 14.09 -9.85
CA VAL A 386 -10.35 14.86 -9.37
C VAL A 386 -10.15 14.47 -7.91
N ARG A 387 -8.98 13.92 -7.61
CA ARG A 387 -8.57 13.57 -6.26
C ARG A 387 -8.04 14.81 -5.55
N LEU A 388 -8.57 15.12 -4.37
CA LEU A 388 -8.09 16.20 -3.52
C LEU A 388 -7.42 15.58 -2.27
N PRO A 389 -6.09 15.65 -2.14
CA PRO A 389 -5.41 15.09 -0.98
C PRO A 389 -5.71 15.89 0.30
N PRO A 390 -5.50 15.32 1.50
CA PRO A 390 -5.57 16.03 2.77
C PRO A 390 -4.78 17.34 2.75
N GLY A 391 -5.40 18.42 3.23
CA GLY A 391 -4.83 19.77 3.19
C GLY A 391 -4.79 20.41 1.80
N GLY A 392 -5.30 19.73 0.77
CA GLY A 392 -5.39 20.26 -0.58
C GLY A 392 -6.56 21.22 -0.76
N THR A 393 -6.36 22.23 -1.61
CA THR A 393 -7.39 23.19 -2.01
C THR A 393 -7.60 23.16 -3.51
N ARG A 394 -8.86 23.17 -3.95
CA ARG A 394 -9.26 23.33 -5.35
C ARG A 394 -10.16 24.54 -5.49
N LYS A 395 -9.67 25.56 -6.20
CA LYS A 395 -10.50 26.71 -6.60
C LYS A 395 -11.57 26.25 -7.60
N ILE A 396 -12.81 26.74 -7.44
CA ILE A 396 -13.95 26.32 -8.27
C ILE A 396 -14.53 27.45 -9.11
N GLY A 397 -14.40 28.70 -8.66
CA GLY A 397 -14.94 29.86 -9.36
C GLY A 397 -15.15 31.04 -8.42
N TRP A 398 -15.85 32.06 -8.89
CA TRP A 398 -16.10 33.28 -8.13
C TRP A 398 -17.46 33.90 -8.47
N LEU A 399 -17.98 34.68 -7.52
CA LEU A 399 -19.23 35.44 -7.65
C LEU A 399 -18.97 36.92 -7.41
N ARG A 400 -19.55 37.79 -8.23
CA ARG A 400 -19.50 39.25 -8.08
C ARG A 400 -20.91 39.79 -7.96
N PHE A 401 -21.08 40.73 -7.03
CA PHE A 401 -22.35 41.35 -6.68
C PHE A 401 -22.35 42.84 -6.96
N ASP A 402 -23.53 43.45 -6.97
CA ASP A 402 -23.74 44.90 -7.05
C ASP A 402 -23.14 45.64 -5.83
N ARG A 403 -23.08 44.96 -4.69
CA ARG A 403 -22.47 45.43 -3.44
C ARG A 403 -21.93 44.25 -2.63
N THR A 404 -21.03 44.53 -1.69
CA THR A 404 -20.48 43.51 -0.77
C THR A 404 -21.60 42.78 -0.03
N THR A 405 -21.49 41.47 0.05
CA THR A 405 -22.48 40.58 0.67
C THR A 405 -21.79 39.41 1.36
N ASN A 406 -22.53 38.68 2.18
CA ASN A 406 -22.06 37.42 2.76
C ASN A 406 -22.71 36.25 2.03
N LEU A 407 -21.93 35.20 1.77
CA LEU A 407 -22.44 33.97 1.18
C LEU A 407 -22.59 32.89 2.24
N ARG A 408 -23.75 32.23 2.25
CA ARG A 408 -23.88 30.93 2.91
C ARG A 408 -23.57 29.85 1.89
N THR A 409 -22.57 29.02 2.18
CA THR A 409 -22.13 27.93 1.30
C THR A 409 -22.45 26.57 1.88
N GLU A 410 -22.95 25.67 1.04
CA GLU A 410 -23.24 24.28 1.39
C GLU A 410 -22.61 23.36 0.34
N LEU A 411 -22.01 22.26 0.81
CA LEU A 411 -21.39 21.24 -0.02
C LEU A 411 -22.26 19.99 -0.01
N SER A 412 -22.56 19.43 -1.17
CA SER A 412 -23.35 18.21 -1.32
C SER A 412 -22.61 17.20 -2.18
N ASN A 413 -22.47 15.96 -1.70
CA ASN A 413 -21.81 14.87 -2.43
C ASN A 413 -22.68 14.28 -3.56
N GLN A 414 -23.84 14.88 -3.85
CA GLN A 414 -24.65 14.56 -5.03
C GLN A 414 -24.56 15.71 -6.02
N SER A 415 -24.01 15.43 -7.20
CA SER A 415 -24.08 16.32 -8.35
C SER A 415 -25.54 16.39 -8.80
N GLU A 416 -26.19 17.56 -8.75
CA GLU A 416 -27.51 17.70 -9.39
C GLU A 416 -27.33 17.51 -10.90
N PRO A 417 -28.11 16.64 -11.55
CA PRO A 417 -28.01 16.47 -12.99
C PRO A 417 -28.28 17.81 -13.69
N LEU A 418 -27.40 18.17 -14.63
CA LEU A 418 -27.64 19.24 -15.59
C LEU A 418 -28.93 18.89 -16.35
N ARG A 419 -30.01 19.62 -16.08
CA ARG A 419 -31.24 19.58 -16.88
C ARG A 419 -31.24 20.69 -17.91
#